data_AF-A0A081PRS4-F1
#
_entry.id   AF-A0A081PRS4-F1
#
_cell.length_a   1.000
_cell.length_b   1.000
_cell.length_c   1.000
_cell.angle_alpha   90.00
_cell.angle_beta   90.00
_cell.angle_gamma   90.00
#
_symmetry.space_group_name_H-M   'P 1'
#
loop_
_entity.id
_entity.type
_entity.pdbx_description
1 polymer ?
#
loop_
_entity_poly.entity_id
_entity_poly.type
_entity_poly.pdbx_seq_one_letter_code
_entity_poly.pdbx_strand_id
1 'polypeptide(L)'
;MAAVMAGGMVPPLAIFVATLLFKDKFTKEERNSGLTNIIMGLSFITEGAIPFGAADPARALPSFILGSAVAGGLVGLTGIKLMAPHGGIFVIALTSNALLYLVSVLAGAIVSGVVYGYLRKPQA
;
A
#
# COMPACT_ATOMS: atom_id res chain seq x y z
N MET A 1 17.02 4.58 2.69
CA MET A 1 15.76 5.27 3.06
C MET A 1 14.63 5.04 2.06
N ALA A 2 14.85 5.19 0.75
CA ALA A 2 13.80 4.99 -0.28
C ALA A 2 12.98 3.70 -0.13
N ALA A 3 13.62 2.56 0.15
CA ALA A 3 12.92 1.28 0.32
C ALA A 3 11.90 1.28 1.48
N VAL A 4 12.26 1.92 2.61
CA VAL A 4 11.37 2.06 3.77
C VAL A 4 10.19 2.96 3.42
N MET A 5 10.44 4.06 2.71
CA MET A 5 9.40 4.98 2.27
C MET A 5 8.45 4.32 1.25
N ALA A 6 8.98 3.53 0.32
CA ALA A 6 8.15 2.78 -0.62
C ALA A 6 7.27 1.75 0.11
N GLY A 7 7.86 0.99 1.05
CA GLY A 7 7.14 0.00 1.84
C GLY A 7 6.06 0.60 2.75
N GLY A 8 6.27 1.80 3.31
CA GLY A 8 5.27 2.48 4.12
C GLY A 8 4.07 3.02 3.32
N MET A 9 4.23 3.31 2.02
CA MET A 9 3.11 3.72 1.16
C MET A 9 2.15 2.56 0.85
N VAL A 10 2.59 1.30 0.97
CA VAL A 10 1.86 0.13 0.49
C VAL A 10 0.55 -0.17 1.23
N PRO A 11 0.48 -0.24 2.57
CA PRO A 11 -0.72 -0.69 3.28
C PRO A 11 -2.03 0.07 2.93
N PRO A 12 -2.07 1.41 2.96
CA PRO A 12 -3.28 2.15 2.53
C PRO A 12 -3.58 1.95 1.03
N LEU A 13 -2.57 1.96 0.15
CA LEU A 13 -2.81 1.69 -1.28
C LEU A 13 -3.35 0.28 -1.53
N ALA A 14 -2.88 -0.71 -0.77
CA ALA A 14 -3.36 -2.08 -0.85
C ALA A 14 -4.84 -2.20 -0.46
N ILE A 15 -5.31 -1.41 0.52
CA ILE A 15 -6.72 -1.37 0.90
C ILE A 15 -7.57 -0.79 -0.22
N PHE A 16 -7.12 0.28 -0.86
CA PHE A 16 -7.79 0.82 -2.05
C PHE A 16 -7.88 -0.25 -3.15
N VAL A 17 -6.78 -0.95 -3.45
CA VAL A 17 -6.77 -2.04 -4.44
C VAL A 17 -7.73 -3.16 -4.04
N ALA A 18 -7.69 -3.61 -2.79
CA ALA A 18 -8.53 -4.71 -2.29
C ALA A 18 -10.03 -4.36 -2.34
N THR A 19 -10.39 -3.15 -1.93
CA THR A 19 -11.79 -2.67 -1.94
C THR A 19 -12.33 -2.47 -3.35
N LEU A 20 -11.47 -2.12 -4.32
CA LEU A 20 -11.83 -1.99 -5.72
C LEU A 20 -12.01 -3.35 -6.42
N LEU A 21 -11.09 -4.29 -6.19
CA LEU A 21 -11.10 -5.61 -6.86
C LEU A 21 -12.06 -6.61 -6.21
N PHE A 22 -12.21 -6.58 -4.88
CA PHE A 22 -13.00 -7.54 -4.11
C PHE A 22 -14.17 -6.86 -3.41
N LYS A 23 -14.80 -5.89 -4.07
CA LYS A 23 -15.88 -5.05 -3.53
C LYS A 23 -16.88 -5.85 -2.68
N ASP A 24 -17.31 -7.02 -3.14
CA ASP A 24 -18.34 -7.85 -2.50
C ASP A 24 -17.95 -8.41 -1.12
N LYS A 25 -16.69 -8.29 -0.73
CA LYS A 25 -16.18 -8.69 0.59
C LYS A 25 -16.06 -7.54 1.60
N PHE A 26 -16.37 -6.32 1.18
CA PHE A 26 -16.27 -5.11 1.98
C PHE A 26 -17.62 -4.44 2.11
N THR A 27 -17.88 -3.85 3.28
CA THR A 27 -19.07 -3.04 3.53
C THR A 27 -19.04 -1.74 2.73
N LYS A 28 -20.18 -1.06 2.61
CA LYS A 28 -20.24 0.26 1.94
C LYS A 28 -19.30 1.28 2.59
N GLU A 29 -19.21 1.27 3.92
CA GLU A 29 -18.35 2.18 4.68
C GLU A 29 -16.86 1.90 4.42
N GLU A 30 -16.47 0.62 4.40
CA GLU A 30 -15.10 0.24 4.07
C GLU A 30 -14.72 0.53 2.62
N ARG A 31 -15.65 0.42 1.67
CA ARG A 31 -15.40 0.83 0.28
C ARG A 31 -15.17 2.34 0.17
N ASN A 32 -15.96 3.14 0.89
CA ASN A 32 -15.76 4.60 0.95
C ASN A 32 -14.42 4.95 1.60
N SER A 33 -14.07 4.27 2.70
CA SER A 33 -12.75 4.42 3.34
C SER A 33 -11.61 3.95 2.43
N GLY A 34 -11.83 2.91 1.61
CA GLY A 34 -10.92 2.44 0.59
C GLY A 34 -10.57 3.51 -0.44
N LEU A 35 -11.56 4.31 -0.86
CA LEU A 35 -11.32 5.47 -1.72
C LEU A 35 -10.46 6.53 -1.02
N THR A 36 -10.70 6.85 0.25
CA THR A 36 -9.85 7.79 0.99
C THR A 36 -8.41 7.29 1.12
N ASN A 37 -8.23 5.97 1.25
CA ASN A 37 -6.93 5.33 1.39
C ASN A 37 -6.00 5.50 0.17
N ILE A 38 -6.51 5.80 -1.03
CA ILE A 38 -5.62 6.15 -2.16
C ILE A 38 -4.86 7.44 -1.88
N ILE A 39 -5.55 8.46 -1.37
CA ILE A 39 -4.97 9.77 -1.06
C ILE A 39 -4.02 9.63 0.11
N MET A 40 -4.41 8.87 1.13
CA MET A 40 -3.58 8.62 2.30
C MET A 40 -2.27 7.92 1.92
N GLY A 41 -2.35 6.84 1.13
CA GLY A 41 -1.16 6.11 0.70
C GLY A 41 -0.24 6.91 -0.21
N LEU A 42 -0.79 7.67 -1.15
CA LEU A 42 -0.01 8.60 -1.97
C LEU A 42 0.63 9.71 -1.13
N SER A 43 0.04 10.08 0.01
CA SER A 43 0.56 11.11 0.91
C SER A 43 1.46 10.56 2.02
N PHE A 44 1.78 9.26 1.99
CA PHE A 44 2.54 8.57 3.05
C PHE A 44 1.88 8.61 4.43
N ILE A 45 0.54 8.63 4.45
CA ILE A 45 -0.30 8.55 5.64
C ILE A 45 -0.79 7.10 5.74
N THR A 46 -0.45 6.42 6.83
CA THR A 46 -0.67 4.97 7.00
C THR A 46 -1.80 4.62 7.97
N GLU A 47 -2.34 5.64 8.63
CA GLU A 47 -3.39 5.57 9.63
C GLU A 47 -4.68 4.98 9.06
N GLY A 48 -4.93 5.18 7.76
CA GLY A 48 -6.08 4.63 7.05
C GLY A 48 -6.06 3.10 6.96
N ALA A 49 -4.91 2.47 7.21
CA ALA A 49 -4.77 1.03 7.27
C ALA A 49 -5.00 0.43 8.67
N ILE A 50 -4.95 1.23 9.73
CA ILE A 50 -5.13 0.77 11.11
C ILE A 50 -6.50 0.08 11.30
N PRO A 51 -7.63 0.65 10.85
CA PRO A 51 -8.93 0.01 11.03
C PRO A 51 -9.04 -1.34 10.32
N PHE A 52 -8.47 -1.47 9.12
CA PHE A 52 -8.47 -2.71 8.33
C PHE A 52 -7.54 -3.77 8.92
N GLY A 53 -6.39 -3.33 9.44
CA GLY A 53 -5.46 -4.17 10.19
C GLY A 53 -6.07 -4.68 11.51
N ALA A 54 -6.84 -3.85 12.21
CA ALA A 54 -7.52 -4.23 13.44
C ALA A 54 -8.73 -5.16 13.20
N ALA A 55 -9.45 -4.96 12.10
CA ALA A 55 -10.64 -5.74 11.78
C ALA A 55 -10.34 -7.17 11.30
N ASP A 56 -9.23 -7.39 10.56
CA ASP A 56 -8.80 -8.72 10.11
C ASP A 56 -7.27 -8.90 10.24
N PRO A 57 -6.69 -8.91 11.46
CA PRO A 57 -5.24 -8.86 11.65
C PRO A 57 -4.50 -10.03 11.02
N ALA A 58 -5.09 -11.24 11.11
CA ALA A 58 -4.49 -12.48 10.62
C ALA A 58 -4.30 -12.49 9.10
N ARG A 59 -5.06 -11.68 8.35
CA ARG A 59 -4.96 -11.61 6.88
C ARG A 59 -4.41 -10.28 6.40
N ALA A 60 -4.79 -9.18 7.04
CA ALA A 60 -4.32 -7.84 6.70
C ALA A 60 -2.81 -7.69 6.94
N LEU A 61 -2.32 -8.01 8.15
CA LEU A 61 -0.91 -7.76 8.49
C LEU A 61 0.05 -8.57 7.61
N PRO A 62 -0.13 -9.89 7.39
CA PRO A 62 0.75 -10.64 6.49
C PRO A 62 0.68 -10.14 5.05
N SER A 63 -0.50 -9.74 4.57
CA SER A 63 -0.67 -9.19 3.22
C SER A 63 0.09 -7.86 3.05
N PHE A 64 -0.03 -6.96 4.03
CA PHE A 64 0.65 -5.67 4.03
C PHE A 64 2.17 -5.86 4.09
N ILE A 65 2.66 -6.72 5.00
CA ILE A 65 4.09 -7.04 5.11
C ILE A 65 4.62 -7.57 3.79
N LEU A 66 3.89 -8.49 3.13
CA LEU A 66 4.29 -9.06 1.84
C LEU A 66 4.43 -7.98 0.77
N GLY A 67 3.43 -7.12 0.58
CA GLY A 67 3.52 -6.06 -0.43
C GLY A 67 4.57 -5.01 -0.10
N SER A 68 4.72 -4.63 1.18
CA SER A 68 5.76 -3.70 1.61
C SER A 68 7.16 -4.28 1.36
N ALA A 69 7.35 -5.59 1.56
CA ALA A 69 8.58 -6.30 1.22
C ALA A 69 8.85 -6.31 -0.28
N VAL A 70 7.82 -6.49 -1.12
CA VAL A 70 7.94 -6.40 -2.59
C VAL A 70 8.35 -5.00 -3.02
N ALA A 71 7.66 -3.95 -2.55
CA ALA A 71 8.00 -2.57 -2.90
C ALA A 71 9.40 -2.18 -2.42
N GLY A 72 9.72 -2.46 -1.16
CA GLY A 72 11.04 -2.19 -0.59
C GLY A 72 12.15 -2.99 -1.27
N GLY A 73 11.88 -4.26 -1.60
CA GLY A 73 12.80 -5.14 -2.33
C GLY A 73 13.09 -4.64 -3.74
N LEU A 74 12.06 -4.28 -4.51
CA LEU A 74 12.23 -3.72 -5.86
C LEU A 74 13.02 -2.40 -5.84
N VAL A 75 12.72 -1.51 -4.88
CA VAL A 75 13.47 -0.26 -4.68
C VAL A 75 14.93 -0.52 -4.26
N GLY A 76 15.15 -1.51 -3.42
CA GLY A 76 16.48 -1.94 -2.99
C GLY A 76 17.31 -2.54 -4.12
N LEU A 77 16.71 -3.42 -4.93
CA LEU A 77 17.34 -4.08 -6.08
C LEU A 77 17.69 -3.09 -7.20
N THR A 78 16.84 -2.09 -7.42
CA THR A 78 17.05 -1.05 -8.44
C THR A 78 17.96 0.09 -7.95
N GLY A 79 18.37 0.07 -6.68
CA GLY A 79 19.29 1.06 -6.11
C GLY A 79 18.72 2.48 -6.05
N ILE A 80 17.39 2.64 -6.04
CA ILE A 80 16.75 3.95 -6.04
C ILE A 80 17.06 4.67 -4.73
N LYS A 81 17.50 5.92 -4.84
CA LYS A 81 17.78 6.81 -3.72
C LYS A 81 16.67 7.84 -3.59
N LEU A 82 16.36 8.21 -2.36
CA LEU A 82 15.42 9.27 -2.01
C LEU A 82 16.11 10.16 -0.99
N MET A 83 16.27 11.43 -1.33
CA MET A 83 16.96 12.41 -0.48
C MET A 83 16.05 13.00 0.59
N ALA A 84 14.73 12.94 0.39
CA ALA A 84 13.77 13.43 1.37
C ALA A 84 13.63 12.47 2.57
N PRO A 85 13.49 12.99 3.80
CA PRO A 85 13.26 12.18 4.99
C PRO A 85 11.80 11.71 5.16
N HIS A 86 10.96 11.86 4.14
CA HIS A 86 9.56 11.42 4.15
C HIS A 86 9.21 10.65 2.87
N GLY A 87 8.11 9.89 2.84
CA GLY A 87 7.57 9.26 1.63
C GLY A 87 6.53 10.10 0.89
N GLY A 88 5.85 9.50 -0.07
CA GLY A 88 4.70 10.11 -0.75
C GLY A 88 5.01 10.69 -2.12
N ILE A 89 3.94 10.97 -2.87
CA ILE A 89 3.99 11.48 -4.24
C ILE A 89 4.65 12.87 -4.31
N PHE A 90 4.59 13.63 -3.23
CA PHE A 90 5.13 14.99 -3.13
C PHE A 90 6.65 15.07 -3.22
N VAL A 91 7.38 14.00 -2.90
CA VAL A 91 8.86 13.96 -3.00
C VAL A 91 9.38 13.05 -4.09
N ILE A 92 8.51 12.64 -5.01
CA ILE A 92 8.90 11.70 -6.04
C ILE A 92 9.93 12.29 -7.01
N ALA A 93 9.88 13.60 -7.24
CA ALA A 93 10.87 14.35 -8.00
C ALA A 93 12.26 14.36 -7.34
N LEU A 94 12.34 14.03 -6.04
CA LEU A 94 13.59 13.92 -5.28
C LEU A 94 14.12 12.48 -5.21
N THR A 95 13.51 11.56 -5.97
CA THR A 95 14.04 10.21 -6.16
C THR A 95 14.99 10.16 -7.35
N SER A 96 15.97 9.27 -7.32
CA SER A 96 16.89 9.07 -8.45
C SER A 96 16.21 8.51 -9.70
N ASN A 97 15.06 7.84 -9.56
CA ASN A 97 14.22 7.39 -10.67
C ASN A 97 12.75 7.33 -10.22
N ALA A 98 12.01 8.40 -10.50
CA ALA A 98 10.61 8.56 -10.09
C ALA A 98 9.71 7.48 -10.67
N LEU A 99 9.93 7.10 -11.92
CA LEU A 99 9.10 6.12 -12.62
C LEU A 99 9.27 4.73 -12.01
N LEU A 100 10.51 4.26 -11.83
CA LEU A 100 10.76 2.96 -11.19
C LEU A 100 10.30 2.94 -9.73
N TYR A 101 10.39 4.07 -9.02
CA TYR A 101 9.88 4.17 -7.66
C TYR A 101 8.36 3.99 -7.62
N LEU A 102 7.61 4.70 -8.49
CA LEU A 102 6.15 4.53 -8.63
C LEU A 102 5.79 3.09 -8.97
N VAL A 103 6.45 2.51 -9.97
CA VAL A 103 6.18 1.14 -10.40
C VAL A 103 6.42 0.16 -9.25
N SER A 104 7.47 0.35 -8.45
CA SER A 104 7.77 -0.50 -7.30
C SER A 104 6.70 -0.40 -6.21
N VAL A 105 6.25 0.81 -5.88
CA VAL A 105 5.17 1.04 -4.91
C VAL A 105 3.85 0.43 -5.41
N LEU A 106 3.50 0.67 -6.68
CA LEU A 106 2.30 0.12 -7.30
C LEU A 106 2.33 -1.41 -7.33
N ALA A 107 3.47 -2.02 -7.66
CA ALA A 107 3.62 -3.47 -7.63
C ALA A 107 3.38 -4.03 -6.22
N GLY A 108 3.96 -3.42 -5.18
CA GLY A 108 3.72 -3.82 -3.79
C GLY A 108 2.26 -3.65 -3.36
N ALA A 109 1.63 -2.53 -3.73
CA ALA A 109 0.22 -2.26 -3.45
C ALA A 109 -0.72 -3.26 -4.14
N ILE A 110 -0.45 -3.61 -5.40
CA ILE A 110 -1.23 -4.61 -6.14
C ILE A 110 -1.07 -5.99 -5.50
N VAL A 111 0.16 -6.43 -5.22
CA VAL A 111 0.42 -7.72 -4.58
C VAL A 111 -0.30 -7.79 -3.22
N SER A 112 -0.11 -6.80 -2.36
CA SER A 112 -0.76 -6.79 -1.05
C SER A 112 -2.27 -6.68 -1.15
N GLY A 113 -2.81 -5.86 -2.06
CA GLY A 113 -4.25 -5.68 -2.21
C GLY A 113 -4.94 -6.93 -2.75
N VAL A 114 -4.31 -7.62 -3.71
CA VAL A 114 -4.79 -8.90 -4.24
C VAL A 114 -4.77 -9.97 -3.16
N VAL A 115 -3.66 -10.12 -2.43
CA VAL A 115 -3.53 -11.12 -1.36
C VAL A 115 -4.53 -10.82 -0.24
N TYR A 116 -4.63 -9.57 0.20
CA TYR A 116 -5.58 -9.17 1.24
C TYR A 116 -7.02 -9.43 0.83
N GLY A 117 -7.44 -8.94 -0.33
CA GLY A 117 -8.81 -9.12 -0.82
C GLY A 117 -9.15 -10.57 -1.13
N TYR A 118 -8.19 -11.38 -1.60
CA TYR A 118 -8.39 -12.81 -1.82
C TYR A 118 -8.57 -13.57 -0.51
N LEU A 119 -7.68 -13.35 0.47
CA LEU A 119 -7.72 -14.04 1.77
C LEU A 119 -8.91 -13.60 2.64
N ARG A 120 -9.31 -12.33 2.54
CA ARG A 120 -10.42 -11.78 3.31
C ARG A 120 -11.70 -12.58 3.05
N LYS A 121 -12.43 -12.89 4.13
CA LYS A 121 -13.74 -13.54 4.05
C LYS A 121 -14.82 -12.51 3.70
N PRO A 122 -15.86 -12.90 2.94
CA PRO A 122 -17.02 -12.04 2.76
C PRO A 122 -17.61 -11.66 4.12
N GLN A 123 -17.80 -10.38 4.37
CA GLN A 123 -18.65 -9.93 5.46
C GLN A 123 -20.10 -10.01 4.97
N ALA A 124 -20.86 -10.92 5.57
CA ALA A 124 -22.29 -11.10 5.33
C ALA A 124 -23.09 -9.90 5.82
#